data_AF-A0AAV5X899-F1
#
_entry.id   AF-A0AAV5X899-F1
#
_cell.length_a   1.000
_cell.length_b   1.000
_cell.length_c   1.000
_cell.angle_alpha   90.00
_cell.angle_beta   90.00
_cell.angle_gamma   90.00
#
_symmetry.space_group_name_H-M   'P 1'
#
loop_
_entity.id
_entity.type
_entity.pdbx_description
1 polymer ?
#
loop_
_entity_poly.entity_id
_entity_poly.type
_entity_poly.pdbx_seq_one_letter_code
_entity_poly.pdbx_strand_id
1 'polypeptide(L)'
;MTRAPALSPEDSLVLRLGRGSVGPEDGDSARALLGRKLDWTSILARAGTHGVLPLLSRNLESLQFAGVPAPAQAALETARRLNGARNSLLVARLVHVLKLLGEAGIPVLPLKGVALAQSLYGDITLRTCADLDVLVPGAAVARAFDVLLANGYEHGEAEPVEASDVQLLLASNMEYTFVARDRSFSCPLELHWGIAWRWPRHEAALDDLWAQARPWSCWGAEAHGLSPEWQLLYLAVHATRHRWQGLQWLVDIHEVCLRGQLDWSGVRATAARFGWEEILRLTLGACQALLGTPIPADLSHGVLPRWMRLFPATPASASIWDDALFPARLFGRPGDKLSYLASLLVLPTLAERRLFRLPARLSPLYYLLRPLRLGGRWSWDLVSR
;
A
#
# COMPACT_ATOMS: atom_id res chain seq x y z
N MET A 1 -0.42 -10.75 -23.06
CA MET A 1 -0.69 -11.93 -22.23
C MET A 1 0.42 -12.94 -22.48
N THR A 2 1.06 -13.45 -21.43
CA THR A 2 2.15 -14.44 -21.52
C THR A 2 2.09 -15.32 -20.27
N ARG A 3 2.44 -16.61 -20.38
CA ARG A 3 2.84 -17.40 -19.19
C ARG A 3 3.95 -16.65 -18.46
N ALA A 4 4.02 -16.77 -17.13
CA ALA A 4 5.09 -16.16 -16.35
C ALA A 4 6.46 -16.55 -16.95
N PRO A 5 7.40 -15.61 -17.11
CA PRO A 5 8.72 -15.92 -17.65
C PRO A 5 9.42 -16.97 -16.77
N ALA A 6 10.31 -17.77 -17.36
CA ALA A 6 11.12 -18.71 -16.60
C ALA A 6 11.95 -17.94 -15.56
N LEU A 7 11.66 -18.16 -14.29
CA LEU A 7 12.35 -17.53 -13.18
C LEU A 7 13.75 -18.14 -13.02
N SER A 8 14.73 -17.32 -12.65
CA SER A 8 16.03 -17.83 -12.20
C SER A 8 15.86 -18.70 -10.93
N PRO A 9 16.84 -19.55 -10.59
CA PRO A 9 16.84 -20.26 -9.31
C PRO A 9 16.70 -19.31 -8.10
N GLU A 10 17.37 -18.17 -8.14
CA GLU A 10 17.34 -17.14 -7.10
C GLU A 10 15.95 -16.50 -6.98
N ASP A 11 15.35 -16.10 -8.11
CA ASP A 11 13.99 -15.52 -8.13
C ASP A 11 12.94 -16.53 -7.65
N SER A 12 13.08 -17.78 -8.08
CA SER A 12 12.21 -18.88 -7.65
C SER A 12 12.30 -19.11 -6.16
N LEU A 13 13.50 -19.02 -5.58
CA LEU A 13 13.70 -19.18 -4.15
C LEU A 13 13.09 -18.02 -3.37
N VAL A 14 13.29 -16.77 -3.81
CA VAL A 14 12.69 -15.58 -3.20
C VAL A 14 11.17 -15.65 -3.24
N LEU A 15 10.59 -16.07 -4.36
CA LEU A 15 9.14 -16.21 -4.50
C LEU A 15 8.56 -17.28 -3.54
N ARG A 16 9.22 -18.43 -3.41
CA ARG A 16 8.75 -19.54 -2.57
C ARG A 16 8.94 -19.29 -1.08
N LEU A 17 10.08 -18.71 -0.70
CA LEU A 17 10.40 -18.44 0.71
C LEU A 17 9.95 -17.05 1.17
N GLY A 18 9.51 -16.16 0.28
CA GLY A 18 9.00 -14.84 0.62
C GLY A 18 7.53 -14.84 1.05
N ARG A 19 7.03 -15.89 1.72
CA ARG A 19 5.60 -16.14 1.97
C ARG A 19 5.31 -16.24 3.47
N GLY A 20 4.07 -15.98 3.89
CA GLY A 20 3.67 -16.05 5.32
C GLY A 20 3.63 -17.47 5.89
N SER A 21 3.52 -18.51 5.06
CA SER A 21 3.87 -19.89 5.42
C SER A 21 4.31 -20.66 4.16
N VAL A 22 5.10 -21.72 4.34
CA VAL A 22 5.58 -22.57 3.25
C VAL A 22 4.90 -23.93 3.37
N GLY A 23 4.05 -24.27 2.40
CA GLY A 23 3.43 -25.59 2.31
C GLY A 23 4.42 -26.67 1.87
N PRO A 24 4.06 -27.96 1.97
CA PRO A 24 4.97 -29.08 1.66
C PRO A 24 5.59 -29.00 0.25
N GLU A 25 4.77 -28.77 -0.78
CA GLU A 25 5.24 -28.72 -2.18
C GLU A 25 6.24 -27.57 -2.44
N ASP A 26 5.97 -26.40 -1.86
CA ASP A 26 6.88 -25.25 -1.93
C ASP A 26 8.16 -25.49 -1.13
N GLY A 27 8.06 -26.17 0.01
CA GLY A 27 9.18 -26.55 0.85
C GLY A 27 10.13 -27.51 0.13
N ASP A 28 9.60 -28.55 -0.51
CA ASP A 28 10.38 -29.52 -1.29
C ASP A 28 11.04 -28.85 -2.50
N SER A 29 10.29 -28.01 -3.20
CA SER A 29 10.84 -27.22 -4.31
C SER A 29 11.95 -26.27 -3.86
N ALA A 30 11.79 -25.62 -2.70
CA ALA A 30 12.82 -24.76 -2.12
C ALA A 30 14.06 -25.56 -1.71
N ARG A 31 13.92 -26.73 -1.08
CA ARG A 31 15.05 -27.62 -0.75
C ARG A 31 15.83 -28.05 -1.99
N ALA A 32 15.13 -28.39 -3.08
CA ALA A 32 15.76 -28.73 -4.35
C ALA A 32 16.56 -27.56 -4.96
N LEU A 33 16.08 -26.32 -4.82
CA LEU A 33 16.80 -25.11 -5.24
C LEU A 33 18.02 -24.84 -4.35
N LEU A 34 17.87 -25.00 -3.03
CA LEU A 34 18.94 -24.79 -2.04
C LEU A 34 20.11 -25.79 -2.19
N GLY A 35 19.88 -26.94 -2.83
CA GLY A 35 20.94 -27.88 -3.21
C GLY A 35 21.83 -27.43 -4.38
N ARG A 36 21.55 -26.27 -5.00
CA ARG A 36 22.31 -25.72 -6.14
C ARG A 36 23.28 -24.64 -5.68
N LYS A 37 24.22 -24.28 -6.56
CA LYS A 37 25.03 -23.07 -6.39
C LYS A 37 24.15 -21.84 -6.66
N LEU A 38 23.93 -21.02 -5.64
CA LEU A 38 23.08 -19.84 -5.68
C LEU A 38 23.89 -18.56 -5.43
N ASP A 39 23.49 -17.47 -6.09
CA ASP A 39 23.98 -16.13 -5.77
C ASP A 39 23.19 -15.53 -4.59
N TRP A 40 23.74 -15.67 -3.38
CA TRP A 40 23.15 -15.14 -2.15
C TRP A 40 23.10 -13.61 -2.13
N THR A 41 24.02 -12.92 -2.79
CA THR A 41 23.97 -11.46 -2.91
C THR A 41 22.73 -11.05 -3.71
N SER A 42 22.46 -11.75 -4.82
CA SER A 42 21.25 -11.52 -5.62
C SER A 42 19.96 -11.84 -4.85
N ILE A 43 19.92 -12.96 -4.12
CA ILE A 43 18.77 -13.37 -3.30
C ILE A 43 18.43 -12.29 -2.26
N LEU A 44 19.42 -11.84 -1.48
CA LEU A 44 19.21 -10.84 -0.44
C LEU A 44 18.78 -9.49 -1.02
N ALA A 45 19.40 -9.05 -2.12
CA ALA A 45 19.02 -7.82 -2.80
C ALA A 45 17.56 -7.88 -3.28
N ARG A 46 17.16 -8.95 -3.95
CA ARG A 46 15.79 -9.14 -4.45
C ARG A 46 14.76 -9.24 -3.33
N ALA A 47 15.04 -10.03 -2.29
CA ALA A 47 14.15 -10.16 -1.14
C ALA A 47 14.00 -8.82 -0.40
N GLY A 48 15.07 -8.03 -0.31
CA GLY A 48 15.06 -6.66 0.20
C GLY A 48 14.20 -5.73 -0.64
N THR A 49 14.43 -5.65 -1.96
CA THR A 49 13.64 -4.83 -2.90
C THR A 49 12.15 -5.15 -2.85
N HIS A 50 11.80 -6.43 -2.68
CA HIS A 50 10.41 -6.85 -2.61
C HIS A 50 9.80 -6.86 -1.20
N GLY A 51 10.56 -6.46 -0.17
CA GLY A 51 10.09 -6.35 1.22
C GLY A 51 9.92 -7.68 1.96
N VAL A 52 10.28 -8.81 1.36
CA VAL A 52 10.03 -10.17 1.89
C VAL A 52 11.24 -10.77 2.62
N LEU A 53 12.28 -9.99 2.88
CA LEU A 53 13.49 -10.46 3.55
C LEU A 53 13.23 -11.11 4.92
N PRO A 54 12.35 -10.58 5.80
CA PRO A 54 12.03 -11.25 7.07
C PRO A 54 11.36 -12.61 6.89
N LEU A 55 10.45 -12.72 5.91
CA LEU A 55 9.76 -13.99 5.58
C LEU A 55 10.74 -15.02 5.05
N LEU A 56 11.67 -14.60 4.17
CA LEU A 56 12.73 -15.45 3.65
C LEU A 56 13.61 -15.99 4.78
N SER A 57 14.04 -15.13 5.71
CA SER A 57 14.85 -15.55 6.88
C SER A 57 14.11 -16.61 7.71
N ARG A 58 12.88 -16.30 8.12
CA ARG A 58 12.05 -17.20 8.94
C ARG A 58 11.81 -18.55 8.25
N ASN A 59 11.59 -18.54 6.94
CA ASN A 59 11.32 -19.77 6.19
C ASN A 59 12.59 -20.62 5.97
N LEU A 60 13.76 -20.01 5.81
CA LEU A 60 15.04 -20.74 5.82
C LEU A 60 15.28 -21.45 7.16
N GLU A 61 14.99 -20.76 8.27
CA GLU A 61 15.06 -21.32 9.62
C GLU A 61 14.07 -22.48 9.80
N SER A 62 12.83 -22.30 9.35
CA SER A 62 11.78 -23.33 9.41
C SER A 62 12.14 -24.57 8.59
N LEU A 63 12.87 -24.41 7.48
CA LEU A 63 13.39 -25.52 6.68
C LEU A 63 14.66 -26.16 7.27
N GLN A 64 15.24 -25.57 8.33
CA GLN A 64 16.48 -26.02 8.96
C GLN A 64 17.66 -26.09 7.98
N PHE A 65 17.72 -25.18 7.01
CA PHE A 65 18.78 -25.18 6.01
C PHE A 65 20.06 -24.52 6.54
N ALA A 66 21.12 -25.31 6.75
CA ALA A 66 22.41 -24.84 7.27
C ALA A 66 23.40 -24.36 6.20
N GLY A 67 23.08 -24.50 4.91
CA GLY A 67 23.99 -24.17 3.81
C GLY A 67 24.03 -22.70 3.40
N VAL A 68 23.47 -21.80 4.23
CA VAL A 68 23.52 -20.35 3.99
C VAL A 68 24.95 -19.87 4.27
N PRO A 69 25.66 -19.21 3.32
CA PRO A 69 26.99 -18.69 3.56
C PRO A 69 27.03 -17.70 4.73
N ALA A 70 28.10 -17.74 5.53
CA ALA A 70 28.23 -16.91 6.73
C ALA A 70 27.95 -15.40 6.51
N PRO A 71 28.43 -14.74 5.42
CA PRO A 71 28.07 -13.35 5.15
C PRO A 71 26.57 -13.12 4.96
N ALA A 72 25.89 -14.05 4.27
CA ALA A 72 24.45 -13.96 4.03
C ALA A 72 23.64 -14.21 5.31
N GLN A 73 24.08 -15.16 6.14
CA GLN A 73 23.48 -15.42 7.45
C GLN A 73 23.59 -14.20 8.37
N ALA A 74 24.76 -13.57 8.43
CA ALA A 74 24.97 -12.35 9.21
C ALA A 74 24.10 -11.18 8.73
N ALA A 75 23.94 -11.04 7.40
CA ALA A 75 23.07 -10.02 6.80
C ALA A 75 21.59 -10.24 7.16
N LEU A 76 21.09 -11.49 7.08
CA LEU A 76 19.72 -11.85 7.46
C LEU A 76 19.45 -11.55 8.94
N GLU A 77 20.35 -11.96 9.83
CA GLU A 77 20.19 -11.73 11.26
C GLU A 77 20.21 -10.24 11.60
N THR A 78 21.10 -9.47 10.98
CA THR A 78 21.16 -8.01 11.14
C THR A 78 19.86 -7.36 10.66
N ALA A 79 19.37 -7.72 9.48
CA ALA A 79 18.13 -7.19 8.92
C ALA A 79 16.92 -7.53 9.80
N ARG A 80 16.84 -8.75 10.34
CA ARG A 80 15.78 -9.19 11.25
C ARG A 80 15.76 -8.39 12.54
N ARG A 81 16.93 -8.17 13.17
CA ARG A 81 17.06 -7.35 14.38
C ARG A 81 16.65 -5.90 14.14
N LEU A 82 17.13 -5.30 13.05
CA LEU A 82 16.78 -3.91 12.70
C LEU A 82 15.29 -3.77 12.39
N ASN A 83 14.71 -4.72 11.65
CA ASN A 83 13.27 -4.72 11.36
C ASN A 83 12.44 -4.85 12.64
N GLY A 84 12.81 -5.77 13.54
CA GLY A 84 12.13 -5.94 14.82
C GLY A 84 12.20 -4.69 15.70
N ALA A 85 13.40 -4.12 15.86
CA ALA A 85 13.57 -2.88 16.63
C ALA A 85 12.74 -1.72 16.06
N ARG A 86 12.78 -1.52 14.73
CA ARG A 86 11.97 -0.50 14.05
C ARG A 86 10.48 -0.74 14.26
N ASN A 87 10.01 -1.97 14.05
CA ASN A 87 8.59 -2.27 14.16
C ASN A 87 8.07 -2.11 15.60
N SER A 88 8.89 -2.40 16.62
CA SER A 88 8.55 -2.08 18.01
C SER A 88 8.35 -0.58 18.24
N LEU A 89 9.20 0.27 17.65
CA LEU A 89 9.04 1.74 17.71
C LEU A 89 7.77 2.20 16.98
N LEU A 90 7.47 1.59 15.82
CA LEU A 90 6.25 1.86 15.07
C LEU A 90 4.99 1.43 15.85
N VAL A 91 5.02 0.29 16.53
CA VAL A 91 3.91 -0.16 17.39
C VAL A 91 3.66 0.86 18.51
N ALA A 92 4.72 1.27 19.23
CA ALA A 92 4.58 2.25 20.29
C ALA A 92 3.99 3.58 19.77
N ARG A 93 4.45 4.04 18.60
CA ARG A 93 3.93 5.25 17.97
C ARG A 93 2.48 5.09 17.49
N LEU A 94 2.13 3.96 16.90
CA LEU A 94 0.75 3.68 16.48
C LEU A 94 -0.20 3.67 17.67
N VAL A 95 0.14 2.96 18.74
CA VAL A 95 -0.68 2.94 19.98
C VAL A 95 -0.90 4.36 20.51
N HIS A 96 0.13 5.20 20.48
CA HIS A 96 0.01 6.59 20.89
C HIS A 96 -0.94 7.40 19.98
N VAL A 97 -0.80 7.29 18.65
CA VAL A 97 -1.73 7.94 17.69
C VAL A 97 -3.17 7.49 17.92
N LEU A 98 -3.39 6.18 18.12
CA LEU A 98 -4.73 5.63 18.33
C LEU A 98 -5.37 6.17 19.62
N LYS A 99 -4.60 6.24 20.71
CA LYS A 99 -5.08 6.84 21.96
C LYS A 99 -5.40 8.33 21.80
N LEU A 100 -4.51 9.10 21.19
CA LEU A 100 -4.72 10.54 20.99
C LEU A 100 -6.00 10.83 20.19
N LEU A 101 -6.20 10.13 19.08
CA LEU A 101 -7.39 10.31 18.25
C LEU A 101 -8.65 9.75 18.94
N GLY A 102 -8.54 8.61 19.62
CA GLY A 102 -9.62 8.02 20.40
C GLY A 102 -10.10 8.91 21.55
N GLU A 103 -9.19 9.49 22.33
CA GLU A 103 -9.49 10.46 23.41
C GLU A 103 -10.17 11.73 22.88
N ALA A 104 -9.85 12.12 21.63
CA ALA A 104 -10.54 13.20 20.93
C ALA A 104 -11.91 12.76 20.33
N GLY A 105 -12.34 11.51 20.53
CA GLY A 105 -13.57 10.97 19.94
C GLY A 105 -13.54 10.88 18.42
N ILE A 106 -12.35 10.70 17.83
CA ILE A 106 -12.15 10.55 16.39
C ILE A 106 -12.01 9.05 16.09
N PRO A 107 -12.94 8.44 15.32
CA PRO A 107 -12.79 7.08 14.84
C PRO A 107 -11.52 6.96 14.00
N VAL A 108 -10.69 5.96 14.31
CA VAL A 108 -9.41 5.74 13.64
C VAL A 108 -9.23 4.27 13.30
N LEU A 109 -8.74 4.00 12.09
CA LEU A 109 -8.52 2.66 11.56
C LEU A 109 -7.08 2.53 11.03
N PRO A 110 -6.23 1.65 11.62
CA PRO A 110 -4.94 1.30 11.01
C PRO A 110 -5.14 0.54 9.69
N LEU A 111 -4.50 1.01 8.61
CA LEU A 111 -4.70 0.45 7.27
C LEU A 111 -3.66 -0.64 6.90
N LYS A 112 -2.39 -0.36 7.17
CA LYS A 112 -1.25 -1.25 6.83
C LYS A 112 -0.23 -1.31 7.98
N GLY A 113 1.02 -1.59 7.64
CA GLY A 113 2.13 -1.49 8.59
C GLY A 113 2.09 -2.58 9.66
N VAL A 114 2.44 -2.21 10.89
CA VAL A 114 2.58 -3.13 12.02
C VAL A 114 1.25 -3.75 12.47
N ALA A 115 0.15 -3.02 12.35
CA ALA A 115 -1.19 -3.54 12.63
C ALA A 115 -1.54 -4.71 11.69
N LEU A 116 -1.30 -4.53 10.39
CA LEU A 116 -1.48 -5.59 9.40
C LEU A 116 -0.51 -6.76 9.63
N ALA A 117 0.73 -6.46 10.01
CA ALA A 117 1.72 -7.49 10.33
C ALA A 117 1.26 -8.40 11.47
N GLN A 118 0.75 -7.80 12.55
CA GLN A 118 0.19 -8.54 13.69
C GLN A 118 -1.04 -9.35 13.30
N SER A 119 -1.96 -8.76 12.52
CA SER A 119 -3.20 -9.40 12.10
C SER A 119 -2.96 -10.59 11.16
N LEU A 120 -2.05 -10.45 10.20
CA LEU A 120 -1.74 -11.53 9.27
C LEU A 120 -0.78 -12.53 9.91
N TYR A 121 0.41 -12.11 10.31
CA TYR A 121 1.49 -13.04 10.63
C TYR A 121 1.55 -13.44 12.11
N GLY A 122 0.83 -12.75 12.99
CA GLY A 122 0.93 -12.93 14.44
C GLY A 122 2.22 -12.38 15.06
N ASP A 123 3.14 -11.88 14.24
CA ASP A 123 4.47 -11.40 14.61
C ASP A 123 4.82 -10.17 13.77
N ILE A 124 5.00 -9.03 14.45
CA ILE A 124 5.32 -7.77 13.80
C ILE A 124 6.66 -7.81 13.06
N THR A 125 7.59 -8.70 13.42
CA THR A 125 8.93 -8.77 12.83
C THR A 125 8.94 -9.35 11.42
N LEU A 126 7.83 -9.94 10.98
CA LEU A 126 7.73 -10.64 9.70
C LEU A 126 7.31 -9.76 8.51
N ARG A 127 7.01 -8.49 8.76
CA ARG A 127 6.65 -7.52 7.71
C ARG A 127 7.57 -6.31 7.73
N THR A 128 8.04 -5.89 6.57
CA THR A 128 8.79 -4.64 6.45
C THR A 128 7.79 -3.46 6.47
N CYS A 129 7.93 -2.53 7.42
CA CYS A 129 7.01 -1.40 7.61
C CYS A 129 7.79 -0.08 7.71
N ALA A 130 7.59 0.87 6.80
CA ALA A 130 8.36 2.12 6.77
C ALA A 130 7.66 3.29 7.49
N ASP A 131 6.34 3.23 7.56
CA ASP A 131 5.42 4.30 7.93
C ASP A 131 4.26 3.74 8.76
N LEU A 132 3.47 4.67 9.31
CA LEU A 132 2.16 4.39 9.89
C LEU A 132 1.07 4.93 8.98
N ASP A 133 0.00 4.16 8.82
CA ASP A 133 -1.15 4.54 8.00
C ASP A 133 -2.41 4.38 8.80
N VAL A 134 -3.10 5.49 9.01
CA VAL A 134 -4.36 5.51 9.73
C VAL A 134 -5.42 6.24 8.92
N LEU A 135 -6.61 5.66 8.82
CA LEU A 135 -7.77 6.25 8.17
C LEU A 135 -8.67 6.89 9.23
N VAL A 136 -9.13 8.11 8.96
CA VAL A 136 -10.17 8.80 9.72
C VAL A 136 -11.32 9.20 8.79
N PRO A 137 -12.54 9.41 9.31
CA PRO A 137 -13.63 9.97 8.51
C PRO A 137 -13.26 11.34 7.93
N GLY A 138 -13.65 11.63 6.69
CA GLY A 138 -13.33 12.92 6.03
C GLY A 138 -13.77 14.14 6.86
N ALA A 139 -14.93 14.05 7.52
CA ALA A 139 -15.45 15.10 8.40
C ALA A 139 -14.59 15.35 9.65
N ALA A 140 -13.73 14.39 10.04
CA ALA A 140 -12.87 14.48 11.22
C ALA A 140 -11.44 14.96 10.90
N VAL A 141 -11.06 15.10 9.63
CA VAL A 141 -9.68 15.40 9.21
C VAL A 141 -9.14 16.69 9.82
N ALA A 142 -9.91 17.78 9.79
CA ALA A 142 -9.48 19.05 10.38
C ALA A 142 -9.17 18.90 11.88
N ARG A 143 -10.04 18.21 12.63
CA ARG A 143 -9.82 17.94 14.05
C ARG A 143 -8.64 17.01 14.29
N ALA A 144 -8.43 16.01 13.43
CA ALA A 144 -7.29 15.12 13.52
C ALA A 144 -5.97 15.87 13.29
N PHE A 145 -5.94 16.82 12.35
CA PHE A 145 -4.80 17.72 12.15
C PHE A 145 -4.50 18.51 13.43
N ASP A 146 -5.50 19.18 14.00
CA ASP A 146 -5.34 19.97 15.21
C ASP A 146 -4.80 19.13 16.37
N VAL A 147 -5.35 17.92 16.57
CA VAL A 147 -4.90 16.98 17.62
C VAL A 147 -3.46 16.55 17.38
N LEU A 148 -3.08 16.18 16.16
CA LEU A 148 -1.72 15.73 15.86
C LEU A 148 -0.71 16.88 16.05
N LEU A 149 -0.99 18.06 15.50
CA LEU A 149 -0.12 19.24 15.62
C LEU A 149 0.05 19.66 17.08
N ALA A 150 -1.04 19.70 17.86
CA ALA A 150 -1.00 20.02 19.29
C ALA A 150 -0.18 19.01 20.12
N ASN A 151 0.00 17.78 19.61
CA ASN A 151 0.75 16.71 20.26
C ASN A 151 2.13 16.46 19.64
N GLY A 152 2.70 17.48 18.98
CA GLY A 152 4.10 17.46 18.53
C GLY A 152 4.36 16.66 17.26
N TYR A 153 3.32 16.35 16.48
CA TYR A 153 3.50 15.91 15.10
C TYR A 153 3.73 17.13 14.22
N GLU A 154 4.73 17.06 13.34
CA GLU A 154 5.08 18.12 12.40
C GLU A 154 4.52 17.80 11.01
N HIS A 155 4.35 18.82 10.19
CA HIS A 155 4.06 18.63 8.76
C HIS A 155 5.23 17.89 8.10
N GLY A 156 4.91 16.81 7.37
CA GLY A 156 5.91 16.05 6.60
C GLY A 156 6.26 16.69 5.26
N GLU A 157 5.45 17.64 4.80
CA GLU A 157 5.71 18.41 3.58
C GLU A 157 6.57 19.65 3.87
N ALA A 158 7.37 20.08 2.87
CA ALA A 158 8.22 21.26 3.00
C ALA A 158 7.44 22.57 3.22
N GLU A 159 6.21 22.64 2.69
CA GLU A 159 5.28 23.73 2.97
C GLU A 159 4.12 23.20 3.82
N PRO A 160 3.98 23.68 5.07
CA PRO A 160 2.87 23.33 5.95
C PRO A 160 1.50 23.58 5.31
N VAL A 161 0.53 22.71 5.65
CA VAL A 161 -0.88 22.91 5.29
C VAL A 161 -1.55 23.70 6.40
N GLU A 162 -2.05 24.88 6.07
CA GLU A 162 -2.80 25.71 7.01
C GLU A 162 -4.25 25.21 7.14
N ALA A 163 -4.94 25.57 8.23
CA ALA A 163 -6.36 25.24 8.42
C ALA A 163 -7.24 25.68 7.23
N SER A 164 -6.90 26.81 6.60
CA SER A 164 -7.60 27.32 5.42
C SER A 164 -7.47 26.44 4.18
N ASP A 165 -6.47 25.55 4.13
CA ASP A 165 -6.16 24.72 2.96
C ASP A 165 -6.78 23.32 3.06
N VAL A 166 -7.33 22.94 4.23
CA VAL A 166 -7.88 21.60 4.48
C VAL A 166 -8.97 21.21 3.48
N GLN A 167 -9.85 22.13 3.10
CA GLN A 167 -10.92 21.83 2.12
C GLN A 167 -10.35 21.53 0.72
N LEU A 168 -9.33 22.29 0.30
CA LEU A 168 -8.64 22.03 -0.96
C LEU A 168 -7.89 20.70 -0.90
N LEU A 169 -7.25 20.39 0.23
CA LEU A 169 -6.57 19.12 0.46
C LEU A 169 -7.55 17.94 0.40
N LEU A 170 -8.68 18.02 1.09
CA LEU A 170 -9.74 16.99 1.06
C LEU A 170 -10.25 16.73 -0.35
N ALA A 171 -10.44 17.78 -1.17
CA ALA A 171 -10.91 17.66 -2.54
C ALA A 171 -9.86 17.14 -3.53
N SER A 172 -8.57 17.25 -3.19
CA SER A 172 -7.47 17.01 -4.15
C SER A 172 -6.60 15.81 -3.83
N ASN A 173 -6.57 15.39 -2.57
CA ASN A 173 -5.77 14.31 -2.00
C ASN A 173 -6.65 13.33 -1.23
N MET A 174 -6.04 12.23 -0.77
CA MET A 174 -6.70 11.25 0.10
C MET A 174 -5.91 10.96 1.37
N GLU A 175 -4.73 11.56 1.51
CA GLU A 175 -3.81 11.38 2.62
C GLU A 175 -2.92 12.62 2.78
N TYR A 176 -2.41 12.79 4.00
CA TYR A 176 -1.40 13.80 4.34
C TYR A 176 -0.37 13.19 5.29
N THR A 177 0.91 13.48 5.03
CA THR A 177 2.00 12.95 5.86
C THR A 177 2.35 13.92 6.99
N PHE A 178 2.25 13.43 8.22
CA PHE A 178 2.87 14.01 9.40
C PHE A 178 4.17 13.29 9.71
N VAL A 179 5.05 13.93 10.48
CA VAL A 179 6.27 13.32 11.00
C VAL A 179 6.33 13.54 12.50
N ALA A 180 6.49 12.46 13.24
CA ALA A 180 6.92 12.54 14.63
C ALA A 180 8.44 12.36 14.70
N ARG A 181 9.14 13.35 15.27
CA ARG A 181 10.58 13.29 15.49
C ARG A 181 10.88 13.00 16.95
N ASP A 182 11.59 11.91 17.19
CA ASP A 182 12.34 11.66 18.43
C ASP A 182 13.84 11.86 18.14
N ARG A 183 14.67 11.99 19.17
CA ARG A 183 16.12 12.25 19.10
C ARG A 183 16.87 11.29 18.17
N SER A 184 16.40 10.05 18.01
CA SER A 184 17.05 9.02 17.19
C SER A 184 16.14 8.35 16.15
N PHE A 185 14.84 8.71 16.10
CA PHE A 185 13.88 8.05 15.22
C PHE A 185 12.86 9.03 14.65
N SER A 186 12.70 9.00 13.33
CA SER A 186 11.68 9.76 12.61
C SER A 186 10.62 8.79 12.11
N CYS A 187 9.37 9.01 12.49
CA CYS A 187 8.25 8.17 12.10
C CYS A 187 7.30 8.95 11.18
N PRO A 188 7.24 8.64 9.88
CA PRO A 188 6.16 9.11 9.02
C PRO A 188 4.82 8.53 9.48
N LEU A 189 3.82 9.39 9.59
CA LEU A 189 2.42 9.05 9.82
C LEU A 189 1.61 9.60 8.65
N GLU A 190 1.11 8.71 7.80
CA GLU A 190 0.14 9.05 6.77
C GLU A 190 -1.26 9.03 7.40
N LEU A 191 -1.86 10.21 7.52
CA LEU A 191 -3.26 10.38 7.89
C LEU A 191 -4.11 10.34 6.62
N HIS A 192 -4.84 9.25 6.45
CA HIS A 192 -5.73 9.00 5.33
C HIS A 192 -7.15 9.45 5.64
N TRP A 193 -7.85 9.95 4.62
CA TRP A 193 -9.30 10.12 4.59
C TRP A 193 -9.92 9.56 3.31
N GLY A 194 -9.10 8.89 2.49
CA GLY A 194 -9.56 8.12 1.35
C GLY A 194 -8.77 6.84 1.21
N ILE A 195 -9.17 6.02 0.22
CA ILE A 195 -8.47 4.76 -0.13
C ILE A 195 -8.16 4.66 -1.62
N ALA A 196 -8.74 5.55 -2.45
CA ALA A 196 -8.60 5.53 -3.89
C ALA A 196 -8.56 6.97 -4.45
N TRP A 197 -7.41 7.40 -4.95
CA TRP A 197 -7.17 8.81 -5.27
C TRP A 197 -7.93 9.23 -6.53
N ARG A 198 -8.92 10.11 -6.38
CA ARG A 198 -9.77 10.65 -7.46
C ARG A 198 -10.57 9.59 -8.21
N TRP A 199 -10.74 8.41 -7.64
CA TRP A 199 -11.52 7.36 -8.28
C TRP A 199 -13.02 7.65 -8.19
N PRO A 200 -13.80 7.32 -9.23
CA PRO A 200 -15.25 7.48 -9.18
C PRO A 200 -15.87 6.72 -8.01
N ARG A 201 -16.94 7.28 -7.43
CA ARG A 201 -17.69 6.68 -6.30
C ARG A 201 -16.85 6.44 -5.03
N HIS A 202 -15.73 7.13 -4.88
CA HIS A 202 -14.83 7.00 -3.73
C HIS A 202 -15.52 7.32 -2.38
N GLU A 203 -16.33 8.37 -2.31
CA GLU A 203 -17.09 8.72 -1.08
C GLU A 203 -18.04 7.58 -0.66
N ALA A 204 -18.84 7.07 -1.59
CA ALA A 204 -19.75 5.95 -1.33
C ALA A 204 -19.00 4.66 -0.92
N ALA A 205 -17.78 4.46 -1.41
CA ALA A 205 -16.95 3.33 -0.99
C ALA A 205 -16.43 3.50 0.44
N LEU A 206 -16.09 4.73 0.86
CA LEU A 206 -15.72 5.01 2.24
C LEU A 206 -16.90 4.87 3.20
N ASP A 207 -18.10 5.31 2.79
CA ASP A 207 -19.31 5.15 3.60
C ASP A 207 -19.59 3.68 3.90
N ASP A 208 -19.56 2.83 2.86
CA ASP A 208 -19.73 1.38 3.02
C ASP A 208 -18.60 0.75 3.86
N LEU A 209 -17.36 1.21 3.69
CA LEU A 209 -16.20 0.73 4.45
C LEU A 209 -16.36 1.06 5.93
N TRP A 210 -16.68 2.32 6.28
CA TRP A 210 -16.88 2.74 7.66
C TRP A 210 -18.12 2.08 8.28
N ALA A 211 -19.19 1.86 7.52
CA ALA A 211 -20.37 1.14 7.99
C ALA A 211 -20.08 -0.32 8.34
N GLN A 212 -19.06 -0.94 7.72
CA GLN A 212 -18.65 -2.33 7.98
C GLN A 212 -17.40 -2.44 8.86
N ALA A 213 -16.76 -1.32 9.20
CA ALA A 213 -15.63 -1.28 10.10
C ALA A 213 -16.06 -1.75 11.49
N ARG A 214 -15.23 -2.56 12.14
CA ARG A 214 -15.56 -3.16 13.44
C ARG A 214 -14.65 -2.62 14.53
N PRO A 215 -15.14 -2.42 15.76
CA PRO A 215 -14.26 -2.12 16.88
C PRO A 215 -13.15 -3.16 17.01
N TRP A 216 -11.93 -2.71 17.23
CA TRP A 216 -10.74 -3.53 17.35
C TRP A 216 -9.81 -2.95 18.40
N SER A 217 -9.27 -3.81 19.29
CA SER A 217 -8.24 -3.40 20.23
C SER A 217 -6.86 -3.70 19.65
N CYS A 218 -6.08 -2.64 19.41
CA CYS A 218 -4.74 -2.70 18.85
C CYS A 218 -3.72 -2.45 19.97
N TRP A 219 -3.14 -3.53 20.53
CA TRP A 219 -2.28 -3.49 21.73
C TRP A 219 -2.87 -2.66 22.89
N GLY A 220 -4.16 -2.83 23.17
CA GLY A 220 -4.86 -2.14 24.25
C GLY A 220 -5.31 -0.70 23.93
N ALA A 221 -5.02 -0.17 22.74
CA ALA A 221 -5.66 1.05 22.25
C ALA A 221 -6.95 0.74 21.48
N GLU A 222 -7.98 1.57 21.66
CA GLU A 222 -9.21 1.48 20.89
C GLU A 222 -8.97 1.93 19.44
N ALA A 223 -9.47 1.15 18.50
CA ALA A 223 -9.41 1.41 17.08
C ALA A 223 -10.58 0.75 16.36
N HIS A 224 -10.65 0.94 15.06
CA HIS A 224 -11.47 0.14 14.16
C HIS A 224 -10.57 -0.73 13.28
N GLY A 225 -11.09 -1.89 12.86
CA GLY A 225 -10.48 -2.76 11.87
C GLY A 225 -11.39 -2.93 10.65
N LEU A 226 -10.78 -3.17 9.49
CA LEU A 226 -11.51 -3.55 8.29
C LEU A 226 -12.10 -4.96 8.46
N SER A 227 -13.26 -5.21 7.84
CA SER A 227 -13.67 -6.60 7.60
C SER A 227 -12.65 -7.30 6.68
N PRO A 228 -12.57 -8.64 6.68
CA PRO A 228 -11.69 -9.36 5.77
C PRO A 228 -11.90 -8.98 4.29
N GLU A 229 -13.15 -8.77 3.87
CA GLU A 229 -13.51 -8.36 2.51
C GLU A 229 -12.98 -6.97 2.18
N TRP A 230 -13.16 -6.01 3.09
CA TRP A 230 -12.64 -4.65 2.90
C TRP A 230 -11.13 -4.60 3.00
N GLN A 231 -10.49 -5.43 3.82
CA GLN A 231 -9.05 -5.57 3.87
C GLN A 231 -8.50 -6.08 2.54
N LEU A 232 -9.13 -7.10 1.94
CA LEU A 232 -8.77 -7.59 0.60
C LEU A 232 -8.92 -6.48 -0.45
N LEU A 233 -10.06 -5.80 -0.49
CA LEU A 233 -10.34 -4.75 -1.48
C LEU A 233 -9.39 -3.56 -1.32
N TYR A 234 -9.14 -3.11 -0.09
CA TYR A 234 -8.20 -2.04 0.20
C TYR A 234 -6.78 -2.40 -0.26
N LEU A 235 -6.29 -3.60 0.07
CA LEU A 235 -4.95 -4.03 -0.35
C LEU A 235 -4.86 -4.21 -1.86
N ALA A 236 -5.92 -4.66 -2.52
CA ALA A 236 -5.99 -4.75 -3.98
C ALA A 236 -5.90 -3.37 -4.64
N VAL A 237 -6.65 -2.38 -4.12
CA VAL A 237 -6.58 -0.97 -4.57
C VAL A 237 -5.20 -0.38 -4.31
N HIS A 238 -4.62 -0.61 -3.12
CA HIS A 238 -3.29 -0.14 -2.77
C HIS A 238 -2.22 -0.70 -3.73
N ALA A 239 -2.28 -1.99 -4.05
CA ALA A 239 -1.33 -2.63 -4.96
C ALA A 239 -1.33 -2.02 -6.37
N THR A 240 -2.43 -1.39 -6.82
CA THR A 240 -2.49 -0.69 -8.12
C THR A 240 -1.54 0.50 -8.19
N ARG A 241 -1.34 1.23 -7.08
CA ARG A 241 -0.45 2.41 -7.01
C ARG A 241 0.99 2.03 -7.34
N HIS A 242 1.34 0.78 -7.08
CA HIS A 242 2.66 0.24 -7.33
C HIS A 242 2.68 -0.78 -8.46
N ARG A 243 1.60 -0.86 -9.24
CA ARG A 243 1.45 -1.77 -10.39
C ARG A 243 1.75 -3.24 -10.04
N TRP A 244 1.43 -3.65 -8.80
CA TRP A 244 1.69 -4.98 -8.25
C TRP A 244 3.15 -5.45 -8.31
N GLN A 245 4.13 -4.53 -8.31
CA GLN A 245 5.55 -4.89 -8.46
C GLN A 245 6.27 -5.30 -7.15
N GLY A 246 5.63 -5.11 -5.99
CA GLY A 246 6.16 -5.52 -4.69
C GLY A 246 5.56 -6.85 -4.27
N LEU A 247 6.42 -7.86 -4.07
CA LEU A 247 5.97 -9.19 -3.65
C LEU A 247 5.29 -9.13 -2.27
N GLN A 248 5.80 -8.32 -1.34
CA GLN A 248 5.19 -8.15 -0.01
C GLN A 248 3.68 -7.82 -0.10
N TRP A 249 3.25 -6.97 -1.03
CA TRP A 249 1.82 -6.64 -1.16
C TRP A 249 1.00 -7.83 -1.65
N LEU A 250 1.51 -8.59 -2.62
CA LEU A 250 0.84 -9.81 -3.10
C LEU A 250 0.81 -10.90 -2.02
N VAL A 251 1.84 -10.95 -1.17
CA VAL A 251 1.90 -11.87 -0.03
C VAL A 251 0.89 -11.45 1.04
N ASP A 252 0.82 -10.17 1.41
CA ASP A 252 -0.21 -9.69 2.36
C ASP A 252 -1.62 -10.08 1.87
N ILE A 253 -1.91 -9.88 0.57
CA ILE A 253 -3.20 -10.25 -0.05
C ILE A 253 -3.42 -11.77 -0.05
N HIS A 254 -2.39 -12.54 -0.37
CA HIS A 254 -2.43 -14.01 -0.30
C HIS A 254 -2.78 -14.49 1.11
N GLU A 255 -2.15 -13.91 2.13
CA GLU A 255 -2.40 -14.25 3.53
C GLU A 255 -3.81 -13.87 3.99
N VAL A 256 -4.37 -12.75 3.50
CA VAL A 256 -5.80 -12.42 3.70
C VAL A 256 -6.70 -13.48 3.09
N CYS A 257 -6.39 -13.96 1.88
CA CYS A 257 -7.20 -15.01 1.23
C CYS A 257 -7.11 -16.36 1.94
N LEU A 258 -5.96 -16.68 2.55
CA LEU A 258 -5.77 -17.93 3.30
C LEU A 258 -6.46 -17.93 4.66
N ARG A 259 -6.36 -16.81 5.39
CA ARG A 259 -6.86 -16.72 6.79
C ARG A 259 -8.27 -16.17 6.87
N GLY A 260 -8.66 -15.33 5.90
CA GLY A 260 -9.96 -14.69 5.87
C GLY A 260 -11.05 -15.68 5.51
N GLN A 261 -12.10 -15.75 6.33
CA GLN A 261 -13.37 -16.37 5.95
C GLN A 261 -14.12 -15.39 5.04
N LEU A 262 -13.67 -15.30 3.79
CA LEU A 262 -14.17 -14.31 2.84
C LEU A 262 -15.52 -14.71 2.25
N ASP A 263 -16.50 -13.81 2.31
CA ASP A 263 -17.66 -13.88 1.42
C ASP A 263 -17.30 -13.40 0.02
N TRP A 264 -16.87 -14.32 -0.84
CA TRP A 264 -16.52 -14.03 -2.23
C TRP A 264 -17.69 -13.44 -3.03
N SER A 265 -18.95 -13.73 -2.67
CA SER A 265 -20.11 -13.13 -3.33
C SER A 265 -20.24 -11.64 -2.99
N GLY A 266 -20.08 -11.29 -1.71
CA GLY A 266 -20.00 -9.92 -1.22
C GLY A 266 -18.81 -9.16 -1.81
N VAL A 267 -17.61 -9.75 -1.85
CA VAL A 267 -16.41 -9.13 -2.46
C VAL A 267 -16.68 -8.76 -3.92
N ARG A 268 -17.28 -9.67 -4.70
CA ARG A 268 -17.65 -9.41 -6.11
C ARG A 268 -18.68 -8.30 -6.23
N ALA A 269 -19.73 -8.33 -5.40
CA ALA A 269 -20.78 -7.32 -5.42
C ALA A 269 -20.22 -5.94 -5.10
N THR A 270 -19.35 -5.83 -4.09
CA THR A 270 -18.67 -4.58 -3.72
C THR A 270 -17.73 -4.09 -4.82
N ALA A 271 -16.91 -4.98 -5.39
CA ALA A 271 -16.04 -4.63 -6.51
C ALA A 271 -16.86 -4.13 -7.71
N ALA A 272 -17.97 -4.79 -8.05
CA ALA A 272 -18.88 -4.34 -9.10
C ALA A 272 -19.54 -3.00 -8.77
N ARG A 273 -19.99 -2.81 -7.52
CA ARG A 273 -20.61 -1.57 -7.08
C ARG A 273 -19.68 -0.36 -7.16
N PHE A 274 -18.35 -0.55 -7.12
CA PHE A 274 -17.37 0.55 -7.19
C PHE A 274 -16.50 0.57 -8.45
N GLY A 275 -16.68 -0.38 -9.38
CA GLY A 275 -15.90 -0.40 -10.62
C GLY A 275 -14.49 -0.99 -10.44
N TRP A 276 -14.30 -1.85 -9.44
CA TRP A 276 -13.01 -2.47 -9.09
C TRP A 276 -12.88 -3.91 -9.55
N GLU A 277 -13.77 -4.37 -10.45
CA GLU A 277 -13.79 -5.75 -10.96
C GLU A 277 -12.44 -6.12 -11.59
N GLU A 278 -11.90 -5.24 -12.45
CA GLU A 278 -10.61 -5.46 -13.11
C GLU A 278 -9.44 -5.47 -12.12
N ILE A 279 -9.51 -4.63 -11.08
CA ILE A 279 -8.48 -4.56 -10.03
C ILE A 279 -8.46 -5.85 -9.22
N LEU A 280 -9.63 -6.31 -8.81
CA LEU A 280 -9.79 -7.58 -8.11
C LEU A 280 -9.28 -8.73 -8.98
N ARG A 281 -9.71 -8.80 -10.25
CA ARG A 281 -9.32 -9.83 -11.21
C ARG A 281 -7.80 -9.87 -11.43
N LEU A 282 -7.16 -8.72 -11.63
CA LEU A 282 -5.71 -8.63 -11.82
C LEU A 282 -4.93 -9.01 -10.56
N THR A 283 -5.41 -8.54 -9.40
CA THR A 283 -4.79 -8.82 -8.11
C THR A 283 -4.85 -10.31 -7.78
N LEU A 284 -6.04 -10.91 -7.81
CA LEU A 284 -6.23 -12.33 -7.53
C LEU A 284 -5.57 -13.21 -8.59
N GLY A 285 -5.58 -12.78 -9.85
CA GLY A 285 -4.84 -13.45 -10.92
C GLY A 285 -3.33 -13.48 -10.67
N ALA A 286 -2.77 -12.40 -10.12
CA ALA A 286 -1.36 -12.35 -9.73
C ALA A 286 -1.05 -13.24 -8.53
N CYS A 287 -1.86 -13.15 -7.48
CA CYS A 287 -1.73 -13.99 -6.29
C CYS A 287 -1.90 -15.48 -6.63
N GLN A 288 -2.78 -15.85 -7.56
CA GLN A 288 -2.92 -17.25 -8.00
C GLN A 288 -1.74 -17.69 -8.87
N ALA A 289 -1.31 -16.89 -9.86
CA ALA A 289 -0.24 -17.27 -10.77
C ALA A 289 1.13 -17.36 -10.08
N LEU A 290 1.39 -16.53 -9.06
CA LEU A 290 2.69 -16.42 -8.41
C LEU A 290 2.76 -17.17 -7.08
N LEU A 291 1.64 -17.25 -6.35
CA LEU A 291 1.58 -17.82 -5.02
C LEU A 291 0.61 -19.02 -4.95
N GLY A 292 -0.12 -19.38 -6.02
CA GLY A 292 -1.10 -20.47 -5.93
C GLY A 292 -2.22 -20.18 -4.92
N THR A 293 -2.57 -18.90 -4.74
CA THR A 293 -3.61 -18.47 -3.80
C THR A 293 -4.94 -19.19 -4.09
N PRO A 294 -5.60 -19.79 -3.08
CA PRO A 294 -6.87 -20.46 -3.28
C PRO A 294 -7.97 -19.42 -3.46
N ILE A 295 -8.48 -19.34 -4.68
CA ILE A 295 -9.57 -18.43 -5.06
C ILE A 295 -10.60 -19.20 -5.89
N PRO A 296 -11.87 -18.78 -5.85
CA PRO A 296 -12.89 -19.29 -6.78
C PRO A 296 -12.43 -19.26 -8.24
N ALA A 297 -12.67 -20.34 -8.99
CA ALA A 297 -12.16 -20.53 -10.35
C ALA A 297 -12.65 -19.45 -11.34
N ASP A 298 -13.80 -18.84 -11.08
CA ASP A 298 -14.38 -17.76 -11.87
C ASP A 298 -13.70 -16.39 -11.67
N LEU A 299 -12.89 -16.24 -10.62
CA LEU A 299 -12.24 -14.96 -10.26
C LEU A 299 -10.85 -14.76 -10.88
N SER A 300 -10.29 -15.77 -11.53
CA SER A 300 -8.98 -15.67 -12.15
C SER A 300 -8.85 -16.51 -13.41
N HIS A 301 -8.17 -15.94 -14.39
CA HIS A 301 -7.76 -16.65 -15.60
C HIS A 301 -6.28 -17.06 -15.57
N GLY A 302 -5.56 -16.81 -14.47
CA GLY A 302 -4.14 -17.17 -14.29
C GLY A 302 -3.17 -16.44 -15.25
N VAL A 303 -3.64 -15.39 -15.94
CA VAL A 303 -2.85 -14.65 -16.93
C VAL A 303 -2.41 -13.30 -16.37
N LEU A 304 -1.10 -13.09 -16.31
CA LEU A 304 -0.49 -11.84 -15.88
C LEU A 304 -0.38 -10.82 -17.03
N PRO A 305 -0.64 -9.53 -16.77
CA PRO A 305 -0.31 -8.47 -17.71
C PRO A 305 1.19 -8.36 -17.98
N ARG A 306 1.56 -7.92 -19.19
CA ARG A 306 2.99 -7.81 -19.59
C ARG A 306 3.81 -6.81 -18.76
N TRP A 307 3.15 -5.83 -18.16
CA TRP A 307 3.78 -4.82 -17.30
C TRP A 307 4.03 -5.33 -15.87
N MET A 308 3.35 -6.40 -15.46
CA MET A 308 3.55 -6.99 -14.14
C MET A 308 4.76 -7.93 -14.21
N ARG A 309 5.94 -7.41 -13.86
CA ARG A 309 7.19 -8.15 -13.81
C ARG A 309 7.81 -7.98 -12.43
N LEU A 310 7.76 -9.03 -11.62
CA LEU A 310 8.44 -9.02 -10.33
C LEU A 310 9.96 -9.10 -10.52
N PHE A 311 10.42 -9.98 -11.41
CA PHE A 311 11.85 -10.28 -11.57
C PHE A 311 12.34 -10.11 -13.02
N PRO A 312 13.53 -9.49 -13.24
CA PRO A 312 14.12 -8.53 -12.31
C PRO A 312 13.15 -7.38 -12.07
N ALA A 313 13.23 -6.72 -10.91
CA ALA A 313 12.44 -5.53 -10.63
C ALA A 313 12.84 -4.46 -11.67
N THR A 314 12.01 -4.26 -12.69
CA THR A 314 12.23 -3.16 -13.63
C THR A 314 11.91 -1.88 -12.89
N PRO A 315 12.86 -0.94 -12.72
CA PRO A 315 12.51 0.37 -12.20
C PRO A 315 11.43 0.96 -13.10
N ALA A 316 10.35 1.45 -12.51
CA ALA A 316 9.35 2.19 -13.26
C ALA A 316 10.02 3.50 -13.72
N SER A 317 10.66 3.52 -14.90
CA SER A 317 10.89 4.77 -15.62
C SER A 317 9.57 5.17 -16.28
N ALA A 318 8.58 5.42 -15.45
CA ALA A 318 7.32 5.98 -15.84
C ALA A 318 7.48 7.50 -15.72
N SER A 319 7.09 8.23 -16.75
CA SER A 319 6.80 9.65 -16.57
C SER A 319 5.80 9.80 -15.40
N ILE A 320 5.82 10.90 -14.66
CA ILE A 320 4.76 11.25 -13.70
C ILE A 320 3.37 11.10 -14.35
N TRP A 321 3.28 11.35 -15.66
CA TRP A 321 2.07 11.15 -16.45
C TRP A 321 1.73 9.68 -16.71
N ASP A 322 2.71 8.81 -16.89
CA ASP A 322 2.44 7.37 -17.00
C ASP A 322 1.83 6.84 -15.71
N ASP A 323 2.30 7.32 -14.55
CA ASP A 323 1.72 6.96 -13.25
C ASP A 323 0.33 7.56 -13.06
N ALA A 324 0.12 8.83 -13.42
CA ALA A 324 -1.19 9.48 -13.32
C ALA A 324 -2.22 8.91 -14.31
N LEU A 325 -1.80 8.41 -15.48
CA LEU A 325 -2.72 7.87 -16.50
C LEU A 325 -2.93 6.36 -16.34
N PHE A 326 -2.08 5.67 -15.57
CA PHE A 326 -2.21 4.22 -15.38
C PHE A 326 -3.57 3.79 -14.83
N PRO A 327 -4.16 4.43 -13.79
CA PRO A 327 -5.47 4.04 -13.27
C PRO A 327 -6.58 4.10 -14.32
N ALA A 328 -6.48 4.98 -15.31
CA ALA A 328 -7.46 5.08 -16.39
C ALA A 328 -7.57 3.80 -17.24
N ARG A 329 -6.58 2.90 -17.17
CA ARG A 329 -6.60 1.58 -17.83
C ARG A 329 -7.38 0.52 -17.04
N LEU A 330 -7.65 0.79 -15.76
CA LEU A 330 -8.31 -0.15 -14.84
C LEU A 330 -9.83 0.03 -14.81
N PHE A 331 -10.33 1.20 -15.21
CA PHE A 331 -11.77 1.44 -15.27
C PHE A 331 -12.40 0.76 -16.49
N GLY A 332 -13.25 -0.23 -16.23
CA GLY A 332 -14.02 -0.91 -17.28
C GLY A 332 -15.14 -0.04 -17.88
N ARG A 333 -15.67 0.92 -17.12
CA ARG A 333 -16.79 1.77 -17.54
C ARG A 333 -16.27 3.05 -18.21
N PRO A 334 -16.76 3.40 -19.42
CA PRO A 334 -16.34 4.63 -20.10
C PRO A 334 -16.57 5.90 -19.25
N GLY A 335 -17.69 5.97 -18.54
CA GLY A 335 -18.02 7.10 -17.65
C GLY A 335 -17.04 7.28 -16.50
N ASP A 336 -16.62 6.18 -15.85
CA ASP A 336 -15.64 6.20 -14.77
C ASP A 336 -14.29 6.71 -15.27
N LYS A 337 -13.86 6.22 -16.45
CA LYS A 337 -12.62 6.65 -17.09
C LYS A 337 -12.65 8.14 -17.43
N LEU A 338 -13.75 8.63 -18.01
CA LEU A 338 -13.92 10.04 -18.33
C LEU A 338 -13.93 10.90 -17.06
N SER A 339 -14.64 10.48 -16.02
CA SER A 339 -14.67 11.17 -14.73
C SER A 339 -13.28 11.28 -14.10
N TYR A 340 -12.51 10.17 -14.09
CA TYR A 340 -11.14 10.17 -13.61
C TYR A 340 -10.24 11.13 -14.42
N LEU A 341 -10.25 11.03 -15.74
CA LEU A 341 -9.44 11.89 -16.60
C LEU A 341 -9.83 13.37 -16.47
N ALA A 342 -11.13 13.67 -16.38
CA ALA A 342 -11.62 15.03 -16.13
C ALA A 342 -11.11 15.55 -14.77
N SER A 343 -11.11 14.70 -13.72
CA SER A 343 -10.58 15.08 -12.42
C SER A 343 -9.10 15.46 -12.46
N LEU A 344 -8.29 14.77 -13.29
CA LEU A 344 -6.86 15.09 -13.48
C LEU A 344 -6.65 16.50 -14.05
N LEU A 345 -7.53 16.90 -14.97
CA LEU A 345 -7.47 18.17 -15.69
C LEU A 345 -8.10 19.34 -14.94
N VAL A 346 -9.16 19.09 -14.16
CA VAL A 346 -10.00 20.14 -13.59
C VAL A 346 -9.78 20.33 -12.10
N LEU A 347 -9.59 19.25 -11.32
CA LEU A 347 -9.48 19.38 -9.87
C LEU A 347 -8.11 19.99 -9.50
N PRO A 348 -8.11 21.14 -8.79
CA PRO A 348 -6.89 21.74 -8.31
C PRO A 348 -6.21 20.83 -7.29
N THR A 349 -4.96 21.15 -7.00
CA THR A 349 -4.11 20.51 -6.00
C THR A 349 -3.48 21.60 -5.13
N LEU A 350 -2.81 21.19 -4.06
CA LEU A 350 -1.99 22.13 -3.29
C LEU A 350 -0.91 22.81 -4.14
N ALA A 351 -0.49 22.24 -5.27
CA ALA A 351 0.48 22.87 -6.17
C ALA A 351 0.02 24.24 -6.69
N GLU A 352 -1.26 24.41 -7.03
CA GLU A 352 -1.79 25.71 -7.45
C GLU A 352 -1.80 26.73 -6.30
N ARG A 353 -2.12 26.27 -5.08
CA ARG A 353 -2.11 27.07 -3.85
C ARG A 353 -0.71 27.55 -3.46
N ARG A 354 0.31 26.72 -3.70
CA ARG A 354 1.73 27.05 -3.46
C ARG A 354 2.24 28.10 -4.46
N LEU A 355 1.77 28.05 -5.71
CA LEU A 355 2.12 29.06 -6.72
C LEU A 355 1.37 30.38 -6.50
N PHE A 356 0.09 30.32 -6.18
CA PHE A 356 -0.78 31.49 -6.02
C PHE A 356 -1.51 31.43 -4.69
N ARG A 357 -1.12 32.25 -3.71
CA ARG A 357 -1.81 32.35 -2.43
C ARG A 357 -3.06 33.22 -2.55
N LEU A 358 -4.21 32.59 -2.82
CA LEU A 358 -5.49 33.28 -2.96
C LEU A 358 -6.23 33.29 -1.61
N PRO A 359 -6.92 34.39 -1.25
CA PRO A 359 -7.87 34.39 -0.15
C PRO A 359 -8.95 33.33 -0.34
N ALA A 360 -9.52 32.78 0.74
CA ALA A 360 -10.50 31.70 0.68
C ALA A 360 -11.68 31.95 -0.28
N ARG A 361 -12.18 33.20 -0.34
CA ARG A 361 -13.24 33.64 -1.27
C ARG A 361 -12.90 33.52 -2.76
N LEU A 362 -11.60 33.48 -3.09
CA LEU A 362 -11.09 33.33 -4.45
C LEU A 362 -10.60 31.90 -4.74
N SER A 363 -10.80 30.95 -3.81
CA SER A 363 -10.47 29.53 -4.04
C SER A 363 -11.09 28.91 -5.29
N PRO A 364 -12.29 29.32 -5.79
CA PRO A 364 -12.81 28.79 -7.05
C PRO A 364 -11.91 29.09 -8.25
N LEU A 365 -11.06 30.12 -8.20
CA LEU A 365 -10.12 30.42 -9.29
C LEU A 365 -9.04 29.34 -9.46
N TYR A 366 -8.78 28.49 -8.46
CA TYR A 366 -7.84 27.38 -8.60
C TYR A 366 -8.26 26.39 -9.69
N TYR A 367 -9.56 26.23 -9.94
CA TYR A 367 -10.08 25.39 -11.02
C TYR A 367 -9.72 25.96 -12.41
N LEU A 368 -9.59 27.29 -12.54
CA LEU A 368 -9.16 27.94 -13.77
C LEU A 368 -7.63 27.91 -13.93
N LEU A 369 -6.89 28.03 -12.83
CA LEU A 369 -5.42 27.97 -12.83
C LEU A 369 -4.89 26.58 -13.15
N ARG A 370 -5.65 25.53 -12.84
CA ARG A 370 -5.24 24.14 -13.04
C ARG A 370 -4.91 23.84 -14.52
N PRO A 371 -5.82 24.01 -15.51
CA PRO A 371 -5.50 23.78 -16.92
C PRO A 371 -4.31 24.62 -17.42
N LEU A 372 -4.22 25.89 -16.99
CA LEU A 372 -3.11 26.78 -17.38
C LEU A 372 -1.76 26.27 -16.89
N ARG A 373 -1.69 25.82 -15.63
CA ARG A 373 -0.46 25.23 -15.06
C ARG A 373 -0.09 23.93 -15.74
N LEU A 374 -1.08 23.08 -16.06
CA LEU A 374 -0.82 21.87 -16.83
C LEU A 374 -0.25 22.24 -18.21
N GLY A 375 -0.88 23.16 -18.95
CA GLY A 375 -0.38 23.64 -20.25
C GLY A 375 1.04 24.22 -20.20
N GLY A 376 1.37 25.01 -19.17
CA GLY A 376 2.71 25.57 -18.98
C GLY A 376 3.80 24.52 -18.68
N ARG A 377 3.45 23.43 -17.99
CA ARG A 377 4.37 22.29 -17.81
C ARG A 377 4.59 21.51 -19.09
N TRP A 378 3.55 21.35 -19.91
CA TRP A 378 3.65 20.67 -21.20
C TRP A 378 4.65 21.38 -22.12
N SER A 379 4.66 22.72 -22.13
CA SER A 379 5.66 23.49 -22.88
C SER A 379 7.10 23.31 -22.35
N TRP A 380 7.30 23.14 -21.03
CA TRP A 380 8.63 22.97 -20.46
C TRP A 380 9.20 21.56 -20.71
N ASP A 381 8.38 20.52 -20.57
CA ASP A 381 8.79 19.12 -20.80
C ASP A 381 9.02 18.81 -22.30
N LEU A 382 8.37 19.55 -23.20
CA LEU A 382 8.60 19.45 -24.66
C LEU A 382 9.87 20.18 -25.12
N VAL A 383 10.32 21.21 -24.39
CA VAL A 383 11.51 22.01 -24.71
C VAL A 383 12.77 21.48 -24.02
N SER A 384 12.63 20.64 -22.99
CA SER A 384 13.73 20.04 -22.23
C SER A 384 14.06 18.58 -22.63
N ARG A 385 13.49 18.11 -23.74
CA ARG A 385 13.90 16.89 -24.47
C ARG A 385 14.62 17.29 -25.74
#